data_AF-A0AAU8JZJ5-F1
#
_entry.id   AF-A0AAU8JZJ5-F1
#
_cell.length_a   1.000
_cell.length_b   1.000
_cell.length_c   1.000
_cell.angle_alpha   90.00
_cell.angle_beta   90.00
_cell.angle_gamma   90.00
#
_symmetry.space_group_name_H-M   'P 1'
#
loop_
_entity.id
_entity.type
_entity.pdbx_description
1 polymer ?
#
loop_
_entity_poly.entity_id
_entity_poly.type
_entity_poly.pdbx_seq_one_letter_code
_entity_poly.pdbx_strand_id
1 'polypeptide(L)'
;MKSQRASRPQDPEDFYADHEAHHRAVLAGADFPVYGVQVGVHPDPAAHGGTDAPPSASAGRDAANEAQDAARDAARHALAEYEEFNGRLGWVEVRSGDWGSPAGPYVTVRTHRPGADHGGPLPDLEDVVEDERDRVYEHLGIDEGDEPGRVRALREWITVEGEPRAVQIHEDRRSDERAGAVWAGRLRLDGVTVTVTGRGVLPGGIELRRIEDFEPYIAGRTALQRHLAMRRLAGGVPIEERALPAVAGLEAHREVLEHSVCEAVAMEAQLRAGRTPRLPRRLRGETGAVRWEAAVRQQMRLASETRDEATEAVSTMVNHVTRLAQHTDWLVGTVEGRAAVEEVVRYTVFASEVPSLPAQRAWERLWSGATADQPAGGEDAWLTAWEQWRVERTQY
;
A
#
# COMPACT_ATOMS: atom_id res chain seq x y z
N MET A 1 -41.86 4.55 -5.78
CA MET A 1 -40.58 4.20 -5.13
C MET A 1 -40.39 2.70 -5.23
N LYS A 2 -39.51 2.23 -6.12
CA LYS A 2 -39.18 0.80 -6.24
C LYS A 2 -38.28 0.45 -5.06
N SER A 3 -38.80 -0.33 -4.13
CA SER A 3 -38.03 -0.87 -3.00
C SER A 3 -36.85 -1.67 -3.54
N GLN A 4 -35.63 -1.15 -3.34
CA GLN A 4 -34.40 -1.93 -3.53
C GLN A 4 -34.48 -3.09 -2.53
N ARG A 5 -34.75 -4.30 -3.04
CA ARG A 5 -34.61 -5.51 -2.25
C ARG A 5 -33.17 -5.56 -1.78
N ALA A 6 -32.95 -5.47 -0.47
CA ALA A 6 -31.69 -5.82 0.14
C ALA A 6 -31.34 -7.24 -0.34
N SER A 7 -30.31 -7.35 -1.18
CA SER A 7 -29.79 -8.64 -1.61
C SER A 7 -29.46 -9.45 -0.36
N ARG A 8 -29.91 -10.71 -0.33
CA ARG A 8 -29.50 -11.63 0.73
C ARG A 8 -27.98 -11.68 0.79
N PRO A 9 -27.38 -11.95 1.97
CA PRO A 9 -25.96 -12.21 2.06
C PRO A 9 -25.64 -13.34 1.08
N GLN A 10 -24.77 -13.06 0.12
CA GLN A 10 -24.29 -14.07 -0.82
C GLN A 10 -23.45 -15.08 -0.03
N ASP A 11 -23.62 -16.37 -0.34
CA ASP A 11 -22.74 -17.41 0.22
C ASP A 11 -21.30 -17.09 -0.19
N PRO A 12 -20.32 -17.08 0.72
CA PRO A 12 -18.92 -16.87 0.38
C PRO A 12 -18.44 -17.75 -0.78
N GLU A 13 -18.95 -18.97 -0.92
CA GLU A 13 -18.58 -19.86 -2.02
C GLU A 13 -19.13 -19.38 -3.37
N ASP A 14 -20.38 -18.89 -3.40
CA ASP A 14 -20.95 -18.29 -4.61
C ASP A 14 -20.15 -17.05 -5.03
N PHE A 15 -19.70 -16.24 -4.06
CA PHE A 15 -18.86 -15.07 -4.32
C PHE A 15 -17.55 -15.46 -5.02
N TYR A 16 -16.83 -16.48 -4.53
CA TYR A 16 -15.58 -16.91 -5.15
C TYR A 16 -15.81 -17.54 -6.53
N ALA A 17 -16.88 -18.32 -6.70
CA ALA A 17 -17.22 -18.92 -8.00
C ALA A 17 -17.52 -17.84 -9.06
N ASP A 18 -18.28 -16.80 -8.71
CA ASP A 18 -18.56 -15.67 -9.61
C ASP A 18 -17.27 -14.93 -10.00
N HIS A 19 -16.37 -14.73 -9.04
CA HIS A 19 -15.06 -14.13 -9.28
C HIS A 19 -14.18 -14.97 -10.22
N GLU A 20 -14.13 -16.29 -10.03
CA GLU A 20 -13.40 -17.19 -10.94
C GLU A 20 -13.99 -17.17 -12.35
N ALA A 21 -15.32 -17.20 -12.47
CA ALA A 21 -16.01 -17.11 -13.75
C ALA A 21 -15.70 -15.79 -14.47
N HIS A 22 -15.69 -14.67 -13.72
CA HIS A 22 -15.29 -13.37 -14.25
C HIS A 22 -13.83 -13.37 -14.71
N HIS A 23 -12.89 -13.84 -13.88
CA HIS A 23 -11.46 -13.89 -14.24
C HIS A 23 -11.20 -14.75 -15.48
N ARG A 24 -11.90 -15.88 -15.60
CA ARG A 24 -11.85 -16.73 -16.80
C ARG A 24 -12.34 -15.99 -18.04
N ALA A 25 -13.45 -15.25 -17.95
CA ALA A 25 -13.97 -14.47 -19.06
C ALA A 25 -13.00 -13.36 -19.51
N VAL A 26 -12.38 -12.65 -18.55
CA VAL A 26 -11.38 -11.61 -18.83
C VAL A 26 -10.15 -12.20 -19.51
N LEU A 27 -9.58 -13.27 -18.94
CA LEU A 27 -8.34 -13.87 -19.46
C LEU A 27 -8.56 -14.60 -20.80
N ALA A 28 -9.75 -15.14 -21.05
CA ALA A 28 -10.12 -15.66 -22.37
C ALA A 28 -10.16 -14.57 -23.45
N GLY A 29 -10.31 -13.30 -23.06
CA GLY A 29 -10.25 -12.14 -23.94
C GLY A 29 -8.84 -11.60 -24.19
N ALA A 30 -7.80 -12.19 -23.60
CA ALA A 30 -6.42 -11.76 -23.81
C ALA A 30 -6.00 -11.98 -25.28
N ASP A 31 -5.63 -10.90 -25.97
CA ASP A 31 -5.20 -10.90 -27.37
C ASP A 31 -3.67 -10.81 -27.54
N PHE A 32 -2.92 -11.11 -26.48
CA PHE A 32 -1.46 -11.11 -26.44
C PHE A 32 -0.96 -12.28 -25.58
N PRO A 33 0.26 -12.80 -25.83
CA PRO A 33 0.81 -13.88 -25.01
C PRO A 33 1.07 -13.37 -23.58
N VAL A 34 0.67 -14.16 -22.59
CA VAL A 34 0.99 -13.90 -21.17
C VAL A 34 2.06 -14.85 -20.71
N TYR A 35 3.06 -14.33 -20.01
CA TYR A 35 4.18 -15.11 -19.49
C TYR A 35 4.05 -15.40 -18.00
N GLY A 36 4.52 -16.57 -17.59
CA GLY A 36 4.65 -17.00 -16.20
C GLY A 36 5.92 -17.80 -15.98
N VAL A 37 6.22 -18.14 -14.72
CA VAL A 37 7.39 -18.97 -14.38
C VAL A 37 7.00 -20.44 -14.44
N GLN A 38 7.77 -21.25 -15.16
CA GLN A 38 7.59 -22.69 -15.09
C GLN A 38 8.26 -23.26 -13.82
N VAL A 39 7.54 -24.14 -13.13
CA VAL A 39 7.95 -24.83 -11.90
C VAL A 39 9.42 -25.25 -11.94
N GLY A 40 10.24 -24.58 -11.13
CA GLY A 40 11.68 -24.79 -11.10
C GLY A 40 12.44 -23.69 -10.38
N VAL A 41 11.78 -22.93 -9.51
CA VAL A 41 12.45 -21.93 -8.68
C VAL A 41 13.28 -22.69 -7.64
N HIS A 42 14.44 -23.17 -8.06
CA HIS A 42 15.36 -23.84 -7.18
C HIS A 42 15.87 -22.79 -6.19
N PRO A 43 15.66 -22.99 -4.87
CA PRO A 43 16.26 -22.11 -3.88
C PRO A 43 17.76 -22.10 -4.09
N ASP A 44 18.38 -20.92 -3.93
CA ASP A 44 19.83 -20.79 -4.02
C ASP A 44 20.51 -21.81 -3.10
N PRO A 45 21.28 -22.78 -3.63
CA PRO A 45 21.91 -23.80 -2.81
C PRO A 45 22.94 -23.21 -1.83
N ALA A 46 23.37 -21.95 -2.01
CA ALA A 46 24.32 -21.28 -1.12
C ALA A 46 23.68 -20.70 0.16
N ALA A 47 22.35 -20.58 0.25
CA ALA A 47 21.69 -19.93 1.39
C ALA A 47 21.40 -20.88 2.58
N HIS A 48 21.65 -22.18 2.46
CA HIS A 48 21.38 -23.17 3.53
C HIS A 48 22.65 -23.91 3.95
N GLY A 49 23.64 -23.17 4.44
CA GLY A 49 24.74 -23.75 5.23
C GLY A 49 24.28 -24.01 6.66
N GLY A 50 23.63 -25.16 6.94
CA GLY A 50 23.19 -25.45 8.30
C GLY A 50 22.54 -26.81 8.54
N THR A 51 23.37 -27.79 8.93
CA THR A 51 23.04 -28.98 9.75
C THR A 51 21.95 -29.94 9.25
N ASP A 52 22.41 -31.04 8.63
CA ASP A 52 21.67 -32.30 8.49
C ASP A 52 21.31 -32.88 9.88
N ALA A 53 20.13 -32.54 10.38
CA ALA A 53 19.47 -33.30 11.44
C ALA A 53 18.52 -34.33 10.79
N PRO A 54 18.58 -35.62 11.17
CA PRO A 54 17.71 -36.63 10.58
C PRO A 54 16.23 -36.35 10.90
N PRO A 55 15.31 -36.72 10.00
CA PRO A 55 13.89 -36.44 10.16
C PRO A 55 13.32 -37.21 11.35
N SER A 56 12.98 -36.49 12.42
CA SER A 56 12.17 -37.06 13.50
C SER A 56 10.75 -37.29 12.98
N ALA A 57 10.29 -38.54 13.01
CA ALA A 57 8.94 -38.92 12.61
C ALA A 57 7.89 -38.23 13.50
N SER A 58 7.31 -37.13 13.02
CA SER A 58 6.17 -36.46 13.64
C SER A 58 4.87 -37.12 13.18
N ALA A 59 4.45 -38.17 13.89
CA ALA A 59 3.10 -38.74 13.76
C ALA A 59 2.12 -37.84 14.53
N GLY A 60 1.31 -37.07 13.79
CA GLY A 60 0.27 -36.19 14.34
C GLY A 60 0.27 -34.78 13.73
N ARG A 61 0.24 -34.66 12.40
CA ARG A 61 -0.12 -33.37 11.78
C ARG A 61 -1.63 -33.20 11.90
N ASP A 62 -2.05 -32.16 12.62
CA ASP A 62 -3.45 -31.79 12.71
C ASP A 62 -4.03 -31.50 11.32
N ALA A 63 -5.25 -31.95 11.03
CA ALA A 63 -5.93 -31.75 9.74
C ALA A 63 -6.02 -30.27 9.33
N ALA A 64 -5.96 -29.34 10.29
CA ALA A 64 -5.87 -27.90 10.04
C ALA A 64 -4.55 -27.49 9.36
N ASN A 65 -3.42 -28.10 9.75
CA ASN A 65 -2.11 -27.83 9.14
C ASN A 65 -2.03 -28.42 7.73
N GLU A 66 -2.62 -29.59 7.49
CA GLU A 66 -2.66 -30.21 6.14
C GLU A 66 -3.52 -29.38 5.17
N ALA A 67 -4.66 -28.87 5.61
CA ALA A 67 -5.49 -27.98 4.80
C ALA A 67 -4.76 -26.65 4.50
N GLN A 68 -3.98 -26.14 5.45
CA GLN A 68 -3.19 -24.92 5.28
C GLN A 68 -2.01 -25.11 4.32
N ASP A 69 -1.33 -26.26 4.38
CA ASP A 69 -0.25 -26.62 3.45
C ASP A 69 -0.78 -26.85 2.04
N ALA A 70 -1.91 -27.54 1.88
CA ALA A 70 -2.57 -27.72 0.59
C ALA A 70 -3.04 -26.38 0.00
N ALA A 71 -3.57 -25.47 0.81
CA ALA A 71 -3.95 -24.13 0.36
C ALA A 71 -2.73 -23.28 -0.04
N ARG A 72 -1.61 -23.40 0.68
CA ARG A 72 -0.34 -22.76 0.32
C ARG A 72 0.20 -23.31 -1.00
N ASP A 73 0.17 -24.62 -1.17
CA ASP A 73 0.60 -25.29 -2.40
C ASP A 73 -0.27 -24.91 -3.59
N ALA A 74 -1.59 -24.83 -3.40
CA ALA A 74 -2.52 -24.32 -4.41
C ALA A 74 -2.30 -22.83 -4.72
N ALA A 75 -1.89 -22.02 -3.74
CA ALA A 75 -1.57 -20.61 -3.91
C ALA A 75 -0.17 -20.34 -4.47
N ARG A 76 0.65 -21.38 -4.73
CA ARG A 76 2.01 -21.22 -5.28
C ARG A 76 2.00 -20.52 -6.62
N HIS A 77 1.01 -20.76 -7.46
CA HIS A 77 0.81 -20.06 -8.72
C HIS A 77 -0.54 -19.35 -8.65
N ALA A 78 -0.54 -18.04 -8.80
CA ALA A 78 -1.78 -17.27 -8.66
C ALA A 78 -1.80 -16.06 -9.57
N LEU A 79 -2.99 -15.73 -10.07
CA LEU A 79 -3.26 -14.46 -10.73
C LEU A 79 -3.20 -13.35 -9.66
N ALA A 80 -2.19 -12.50 -9.76
CA ALA A 80 -1.95 -11.43 -8.80
C ALA A 80 -2.83 -10.22 -9.09
N GLU A 81 -2.83 -9.74 -10.34
CA GLU A 81 -3.58 -8.56 -10.75
C GLU A 81 -3.69 -8.49 -12.29
N TYR A 82 -4.59 -7.66 -12.79
CA TYR A 82 -4.69 -7.27 -14.20
C TYR A 82 -5.41 -5.92 -14.28
N GLU A 83 -5.26 -5.24 -15.41
CA GLU A 83 -5.97 -4.00 -15.71
C GLU A 83 -6.74 -4.12 -17.02
N GLU A 84 -7.98 -3.64 -17.02
CA GLU A 84 -8.77 -3.46 -18.24
C GLU A 84 -8.93 -1.97 -18.57
N PHE A 85 -8.58 -1.58 -19.80
CA PHE A 85 -8.79 -0.24 -20.31
C PHE A 85 -9.68 -0.30 -21.55
N ASN A 86 -10.83 0.38 -21.51
CA ASN A 86 -11.84 0.35 -22.58
C ASN A 86 -12.30 -1.07 -22.96
N GLY A 87 -12.50 -1.93 -21.96
CA GLY A 87 -12.94 -3.33 -22.18
C GLY A 87 -11.89 -4.22 -22.82
N ARG A 88 -10.61 -3.82 -22.78
CA ARG A 88 -9.47 -4.60 -23.27
C ARG A 88 -8.43 -4.74 -22.18
N LEU A 89 -7.85 -5.93 -22.08
CA LEU A 89 -6.78 -6.22 -21.13
C LEU A 89 -5.53 -5.41 -21.49
N GLY A 90 -5.06 -4.58 -20.56
CA GLY A 90 -3.86 -3.75 -20.69
C GLY A 90 -2.61 -4.50 -20.23
N TRP A 91 -2.70 -5.24 -19.13
CA TRP A 91 -1.64 -6.10 -18.64
C TRP A 91 -2.19 -7.18 -17.70
N VAL A 92 -1.42 -8.25 -17.52
CA VAL A 92 -1.69 -9.36 -16.60
C VAL A 92 -0.47 -9.62 -15.75
N GLU A 93 -0.66 -9.77 -14.44
CA GLU A 93 0.38 -10.17 -13.51
C GLU A 93 0.06 -11.50 -12.85
N VAL A 94 1.01 -12.42 -12.96
CA VAL A 94 0.98 -13.70 -12.25
C VAL A 94 2.13 -13.76 -11.25
N ARG A 95 1.92 -14.51 -10.17
CA ARG A 95 2.97 -14.80 -9.19
C ARG A 95 3.24 -16.29 -9.08
N SER A 96 4.45 -16.62 -8.67
CA SER A 96 4.95 -17.98 -8.46
C SER A 96 5.82 -18.05 -7.20
N GLY A 97 5.68 -19.11 -6.40
CA GLY A 97 6.53 -19.37 -5.22
C GLY A 97 5.85 -19.17 -3.86
N ASP A 98 6.65 -19.07 -2.80
CA ASP A 98 6.18 -18.86 -1.43
C ASP A 98 6.08 -17.36 -1.11
N TRP A 99 4.88 -16.83 -1.35
CA TRP A 99 4.54 -15.45 -1.01
C TRP A 99 4.48 -15.20 0.51
N GLY A 100 4.38 -16.26 1.32
CA GLY A 100 4.38 -16.19 2.78
C GLY A 100 5.78 -16.07 3.38
N SER A 101 6.82 -16.37 2.60
CA SER A 101 8.22 -16.27 3.01
C SER A 101 8.78 -14.88 2.75
N PRO A 102 9.36 -14.19 3.76
CA PRO A 102 10.04 -12.91 3.56
C PRO A 102 11.33 -13.05 2.75
N ALA A 103 11.95 -14.23 2.75
CA ALA A 103 13.18 -14.49 2.01
C ALA A 103 12.93 -15.08 0.61
N GLY A 104 11.67 -15.35 0.23
CA GLY A 104 11.33 -16.11 -0.97
C GLY A 104 11.49 -17.63 -0.78
N PRO A 105 11.49 -18.42 -1.87
CA PRO A 105 11.49 -17.99 -3.26
C PRO A 105 10.15 -17.40 -3.70
N TYR A 106 10.16 -16.21 -4.29
CA TYR A 106 8.96 -15.53 -4.80
C TYR A 106 9.27 -14.80 -6.11
N VAL A 107 8.38 -14.94 -7.10
CA VAL A 107 8.50 -14.26 -8.39
C VAL A 107 7.14 -13.70 -8.81
N THR A 108 7.13 -12.47 -9.34
CA THR A 108 6.02 -11.96 -10.14
C THR A 108 6.45 -11.73 -11.58
N VAL A 109 5.51 -11.96 -12.51
CA VAL A 109 5.69 -11.72 -13.93
C VAL A 109 4.50 -10.91 -14.42
N ARG A 110 4.75 -9.65 -14.77
CA ARG A 110 3.76 -8.74 -15.34
C ARG A 110 3.98 -8.63 -16.84
N THR A 111 3.01 -9.06 -17.62
CA THR A 111 3.02 -8.98 -19.09
C THR A 111 2.10 -7.86 -19.56
N HIS A 112 2.69 -6.85 -20.20
CA HIS A 112 1.97 -5.71 -20.76
C HIS A 112 1.63 -5.95 -22.23
N ARG A 113 0.39 -5.59 -22.60
CA ARG A 113 -0.07 -5.58 -23.98
C ARG A 113 0.89 -4.73 -24.86
N PRO A 114 1.10 -5.10 -26.14
CA PRO A 114 1.86 -4.26 -27.05
C PRO A 114 1.28 -2.86 -27.13
N GLY A 115 2.12 -1.85 -26.88
CA GLY A 115 1.71 -0.45 -26.87
C GLY A 115 1.01 0.01 -25.60
N ALA A 116 0.98 -0.77 -24.52
CA ALA A 116 0.48 -0.31 -23.21
C ALA A 116 1.13 1.01 -22.74
N ASP A 117 2.40 1.23 -23.10
CA ASP A 117 3.16 2.45 -22.84
C ASP A 117 2.50 3.74 -23.41
N HIS A 118 1.52 3.62 -24.32
CA HIS A 118 0.79 4.75 -24.87
C HIS A 118 -0.27 5.30 -23.89
N GLY A 119 -0.71 4.49 -22.93
CA GLY A 119 -1.63 4.89 -21.85
C GLY A 119 -0.93 5.59 -20.68
N GLY A 120 0.40 5.49 -20.59
CA GLY A 120 1.24 6.06 -19.56
C GLY A 120 2.61 5.37 -19.51
N PRO A 121 3.63 5.99 -18.91
CA PRO A 121 4.93 5.33 -18.72
C PRO A 121 4.76 4.08 -17.86
N LEU A 122 5.49 3.01 -18.21
CA LEU A 122 5.60 1.83 -17.34
C LEU A 122 6.30 2.22 -16.04
N PRO A 123 5.98 1.56 -14.89
CA PRO A 123 6.67 1.81 -13.62
C PRO A 123 8.19 1.66 -13.76
N ASP A 124 8.97 2.45 -13.05
CA ASP A 124 10.43 2.26 -13.02
C ASP A 124 10.78 0.92 -12.34
N LEU A 125 11.94 0.33 -12.67
CA LEU A 125 12.31 -0.97 -12.08
C LEU A 125 12.61 -0.84 -10.58
N GLU A 126 13.12 0.31 -10.14
CA GLU A 126 13.24 0.70 -8.73
C GLU A 126 11.89 0.66 -8.01
N ASP A 127 10.85 1.21 -8.64
CA ASP A 127 9.50 1.23 -8.10
C ASP A 127 8.95 -0.19 -7.94
N VAL A 128 9.20 -1.06 -8.92
CA VAL A 128 8.79 -2.47 -8.87
C VAL A 128 9.53 -3.24 -7.78
N VAL A 129 10.81 -2.94 -7.53
CA VAL A 129 11.56 -3.50 -6.40
C VAL A 129 10.96 -3.06 -5.06
N GLU A 130 10.62 -1.78 -4.92
CA GLU A 130 10.00 -1.25 -3.70
C GLU A 130 8.58 -1.80 -3.47
N ASP A 131 7.80 -2.04 -4.53
CA ASP A 131 6.47 -2.67 -4.42
C ASP A 131 6.57 -4.08 -3.81
N GLU A 132 7.62 -4.85 -4.15
CA GLU A 132 7.84 -6.17 -3.55
C GLU A 132 8.29 -6.11 -2.09
N ARG A 133 8.94 -5.02 -1.67
CA ARG A 133 9.24 -4.78 -0.25
C ARG A 133 8.00 -4.33 0.52
N ASP A 134 7.19 -3.49 -0.10
CA ASP A 134 5.89 -3.07 0.43
C ASP A 134 4.96 -4.26 0.63
N ARG A 135 4.95 -5.21 -0.31
CA ARG A 135 4.22 -6.47 -0.14
C ARG A 135 4.64 -7.20 1.13
N VAL A 136 5.94 -7.34 1.40
CA VAL A 136 6.44 -8.02 2.61
C VAL A 136 5.99 -7.29 3.88
N TYR A 137 6.07 -5.96 3.89
CA TYR A 137 5.56 -5.16 5.00
C TYR A 137 4.04 -5.36 5.20
N GLU A 138 3.25 -5.21 4.15
CA GLU A 138 1.78 -5.25 4.23
C GLU A 138 1.23 -6.64 4.53
N HIS A 139 1.84 -7.68 3.97
CA HIS A 139 1.32 -9.05 4.07
C HIS A 139 1.93 -9.84 5.23
N LEU A 140 3.17 -9.52 5.62
CA LEU A 140 3.93 -10.24 6.64
C LEU A 140 4.23 -9.40 7.89
N GLY A 141 3.99 -8.09 7.85
CA GLY A 141 4.28 -7.17 8.98
C GLY A 141 5.78 -6.95 9.21
N ILE A 142 6.62 -7.28 8.23
CA ILE A 142 8.08 -7.19 8.34
C ILE A 142 8.53 -5.89 7.71
N ASP A 143 8.97 -4.95 8.55
CA ASP A 143 9.58 -3.71 8.10
C ASP A 143 11.06 -3.95 7.74
N GLU A 144 11.35 -3.97 6.44
CA GLU A 144 12.71 -4.10 5.94
C GLU A 144 13.47 -2.75 6.00
N GLY A 145 12.79 -1.64 6.35
CA GLY A 145 13.30 -0.26 6.41
C GLY A 145 12.74 0.66 5.32
N ASP A 146 12.71 1.97 5.57
CA ASP A 146 12.22 3.00 4.62
C ASP A 146 13.31 3.63 3.74
N GLU A 147 14.59 3.28 3.97
CA GLU A 147 15.68 3.83 3.17
C GLU A 147 15.61 3.27 1.74
N PRO A 148 15.71 4.14 0.71
CA PRO A 148 15.75 3.68 -0.67
C PRO A 148 16.94 2.74 -0.81
N GLY A 149 16.65 1.53 -1.30
CA GLY A 149 17.67 0.54 -1.57
C GLY A 149 18.80 1.09 -2.43
N ARG A 150 20.01 0.53 -2.30
CA ARG A 150 21.09 0.80 -3.25
C ARG A 150 20.84 -0.01 -4.51
N VAL A 151 19.86 0.43 -5.31
CA VAL A 151 19.51 -0.24 -6.55
C VAL A 151 20.70 -0.17 -7.50
N ARG A 152 21.19 -1.34 -7.90
CA ARG A 152 22.26 -1.48 -8.88
C ARG A 152 21.73 -2.06 -10.17
N ALA A 153 22.09 -1.43 -11.29
CA ALA A 153 21.82 -1.95 -12.61
C ALA A 153 22.84 -3.05 -12.95
N LEU A 154 22.38 -4.28 -13.17
CA LEU A 154 23.20 -5.42 -13.58
C LEU A 154 22.73 -5.96 -14.93
N ARG A 155 23.65 -6.60 -15.65
CA ARG A 155 23.34 -7.37 -16.86
C ARG A 155 23.34 -8.85 -16.48
N GLU A 156 22.15 -9.45 -16.50
CA GLU A 156 21.93 -10.83 -16.13
C GLU A 156 21.23 -11.57 -17.27
N TRP A 157 20.96 -12.86 -17.07
CA TRP A 157 20.26 -13.71 -18.03
C TRP A 157 19.01 -14.30 -17.39
N ILE A 158 17.91 -14.35 -18.15
CA ILE A 158 16.69 -15.09 -17.82
C ILE A 158 16.42 -16.06 -18.97
N THR A 159 16.05 -17.30 -18.66
CA THR A 159 15.68 -18.28 -19.69
C THR A 159 14.26 -18.02 -20.15
N VAL A 160 14.02 -17.93 -21.46
CA VAL A 160 12.70 -17.75 -22.05
C VAL A 160 12.48 -18.87 -23.07
N GLU A 161 11.54 -19.75 -22.79
CA GLU A 161 11.23 -20.91 -23.64
C GLU A 161 12.49 -21.75 -23.98
N GLY A 162 13.36 -21.96 -22.98
CA GLY A 162 14.63 -22.69 -23.12
C GLY A 162 15.82 -21.87 -23.63
N GLU A 163 15.61 -20.63 -24.08
CA GLU A 163 16.66 -19.78 -24.65
C GLU A 163 17.10 -18.68 -23.66
N PRO A 164 18.40 -18.51 -23.36
CA PRO A 164 18.87 -17.45 -22.46
C PRO A 164 18.71 -16.06 -23.12
N ARG A 165 18.11 -15.13 -22.38
CA ARG A 165 17.90 -13.74 -22.81
C ARG A 165 18.58 -12.79 -21.83
N ALA A 166 19.39 -11.87 -22.38
CA ALA A 166 20.01 -10.83 -21.59
C ALA A 166 18.93 -9.86 -21.08
N VAL A 167 19.01 -9.51 -19.80
CA VAL A 167 18.10 -8.57 -19.14
C VAL A 167 18.91 -7.56 -18.34
N GLN A 168 18.50 -6.29 -18.38
CA GLN A 168 18.96 -5.33 -17.38
C GLN A 168 18.06 -5.48 -16.16
N ILE A 169 18.66 -5.80 -15.03
CA ILE A 169 17.96 -5.89 -13.75
C ILE A 169 18.39 -4.75 -12.83
N HIS A 170 17.49 -4.38 -11.95
CA HIS A 170 17.69 -3.45 -10.86
C HIS A 170 17.56 -4.26 -9.58
N GLU A 171 18.65 -4.42 -8.85
CA GLU A 171 18.70 -5.24 -7.63
C GLU A 171 18.92 -4.36 -6.41
N ASP A 172 18.14 -4.60 -5.36
CA ASP A 172 18.37 -4.07 -4.02
C ASP A 172 18.75 -5.19 -3.05
N ARG A 173 19.94 -5.03 -2.44
CA ARG A 173 20.45 -5.90 -1.37
C ARG A 173 20.57 -5.10 -0.10
N ARG A 174 19.74 -5.44 0.89
CA ARG A 174 19.84 -4.90 2.25
C ARG A 174 20.85 -5.71 3.06
N SER A 175 21.46 -5.07 4.05
CA SER A 175 22.45 -5.71 4.91
C SER A 175 21.84 -6.74 5.86
N ASP A 176 20.52 -6.70 6.07
CA ASP A 176 19.81 -7.73 6.81
C ASP A 176 19.64 -8.97 5.94
N GLU A 177 20.38 -10.03 6.27
CA GLU A 177 20.33 -11.33 5.58
C GLU A 177 18.92 -11.94 5.57
N ARG A 178 18.03 -11.52 6.48
CA ARG A 178 16.63 -11.98 6.53
C ARG A 178 15.74 -11.38 5.44
N ALA A 179 16.10 -10.21 4.91
CA ALA A 179 15.29 -9.49 3.93
C ALA A 179 15.39 -10.10 2.51
N GLY A 180 16.36 -10.97 2.24
CA GLY A 180 16.60 -11.49 0.88
C GLY A 180 16.96 -10.40 -0.14
N ALA A 181 17.64 -10.79 -1.22
CA ALA A 181 17.81 -9.89 -2.36
C ALA A 181 16.49 -9.77 -3.13
N VAL A 182 16.13 -8.54 -3.50
CA VAL A 182 14.98 -8.25 -4.38
C VAL A 182 15.52 -7.64 -5.66
N TRP A 183 15.03 -8.10 -6.80
CA TRP A 183 15.38 -7.53 -8.09
C TRP A 183 14.18 -7.44 -9.02
N ALA A 184 14.22 -6.48 -9.94
CA ALA A 184 13.27 -6.37 -11.03
C ALA A 184 14.01 -6.24 -12.36
N GLY A 185 13.50 -6.89 -13.41
CA GLY A 185 14.05 -6.85 -14.76
C GLY A 185 12.97 -6.65 -15.81
N ARG A 186 13.32 -6.03 -16.93
CA ARG A 186 12.38 -5.82 -18.06
C ARG A 186 12.91 -6.40 -19.36
N LEU A 187 12.05 -7.11 -20.07
CA LEU A 187 12.30 -7.78 -21.34
C LEU A 187 11.24 -7.38 -22.36
N ARG A 188 11.59 -7.47 -23.65
CA ARG A 188 10.61 -7.44 -24.75
C ARG A 188 10.56 -8.82 -25.41
N LEU A 189 9.40 -9.44 -25.39
CA LEU A 189 9.15 -10.79 -25.91
C LEU A 189 7.95 -10.72 -26.85
N ASP A 190 8.02 -11.21 -28.08
CA ASP A 190 6.89 -11.21 -29.04
C ASP A 190 6.10 -9.88 -29.18
N GLY A 191 6.77 -8.75 -29.01
CA GLY A 191 6.14 -7.43 -29.04
C GLY A 191 5.42 -7.01 -27.75
N VAL A 192 5.34 -7.88 -26.74
CA VAL A 192 4.93 -7.52 -25.37
C VAL A 192 6.12 -7.07 -24.53
N THR A 193 5.84 -6.24 -23.52
CA THR A 193 6.82 -5.89 -22.48
C THR A 193 6.56 -6.75 -21.26
N VAL A 194 7.58 -7.48 -20.79
CA VAL A 194 7.50 -8.34 -19.61
C VAL A 194 8.40 -7.76 -18.51
N THR A 195 7.81 -7.48 -17.35
CA THR A 195 8.52 -7.11 -16.13
C THR A 195 8.52 -8.31 -15.18
N VAL A 196 9.70 -8.70 -14.71
CA VAL A 196 9.89 -9.82 -13.78
C VAL A 196 10.45 -9.28 -12.48
N THR A 197 9.84 -9.64 -11.36
CA THR A 197 10.33 -9.30 -10.03
C THR A 197 10.66 -10.59 -9.30
N GLY A 198 11.86 -10.70 -8.75
CA GLY A 198 12.31 -11.88 -8.02
C GLY A 198 12.77 -11.52 -6.61
N ARG A 199 12.43 -12.39 -5.65
CA ARG A 199 12.91 -12.36 -4.27
C ARG A 199 13.37 -13.75 -3.85
N GLY A 200 14.58 -13.85 -3.32
CA GLY A 200 15.16 -15.14 -2.90
C GLY A 200 15.52 -16.07 -4.05
N VAL A 201 15.60 -15.52 -5.26
CA VAL A 201 15.83 -16.27 -6.50
C VAL A 201 16.83 -15.51 -7.35
N LEU A 202 17.70 -16.21 -8.05
CA LEU A 202 18.61 -15.59 -9.02
C LEU A 202 17.89 -15.44 -10.37
N PRO A 203 18.13 -14.37 -11.15
CA PRO A 203 17.56 -14.21 -12.48
C PRO A 203 17.81 -15.41 -13.40
N GLY A 204 19.02 -15.97 -13.37
CA GLY A 204 19.38 -17.16 -14.15
C GLY A 204 18.67 -18.44 -13.73
N GLY A 205 18.04 -18.46 -12.55
CA GLY A 205 17.20 -19.57 -12.08
C GLY A 205 15.74 -19.47 -12.53
N ILE A 206 15.38 -18.46 -13.32
CA ILE A 206 14.01 -18.27 -13.82
C ILE A 206 13.90 -18.73 -15.26
N GLU A 207 12.89 -19.58 -15.51
CA GLU A 207 12.42 -19.92 -16.84
C GLU A 207 11.02 -19.34 -17.07
N LEU A 208 10.94 -18.36 -17.97
CA LEU A 208 9.68 -17.82 -18.44
C LEU A 208 9.12 -18.68 -19.56
N ARG A 209 7.83 -19.00 -19.47
CA ARG A 209 7.05 -19.64 -20.53
C ARG A 209 5.72 -18.95 -20.73
N ARG A 210 5.18 -19.07 -21.94
CA ARG A 210 3.80 -18.68 -22.23
C ARG A 210 2.85 -19.53 -21.40
N ILE A 211 1.82 -18.88 -20.86
CA ILE A 211 0.75 -19.54 -20.11
C ILE A 211 -0.31 -19.99 -21.11
N GLU A 212 -0.39 -21.29 -21.32
CA GLU A 212 -1.42 -21.92 -22.17
C GLU A 212 -2.72 -22.20 -21.40
N ASP A 213 -2.62 -22.36 -20.08
CA ASP A 213 -3.74 -22.63 -19.19
C ASP A 213 -3.69 -21.72 -17.94
N PHE A 214 -4.72 -20.87 -17.80
CA PHE A 214 -4.85 -19.95 -16.68
C PHE A 214 -5.55 -20.54 -15.47
N GLU A 215 -6.17 -21.72 -15.58
CA GLU A 215 -6.93 -22.33 -14.50
C GLU A 215 -6.14 -22.46 -13.19
N PRO A 216 -4.85 -22.91 -13.19
CA PRO A 216 -4.06 -22.97 -11.97
C PRO A 216 -3.89 -21.61 -11.30
N TYR A 217 -3.71 -20.55 -12.09
CA TYR A 217 -3.52 -19.18 -11.59
C TYR A 217 -4.82 -18.58 -11.04
N ILE A 218 -5.95 -18.84 -11.70
CA ILE A 218 -7.28 -18.39 -11.23
C ILE A 218 -7.62 -19.09 -9.91
N ALA A 219 -7.50 -20.42 -9.85
CA ALA A 219 -7.74 -21.18 -8.62
C ALA A 219 -6.79 -20.76 -7.48
N GLY A 220 -5.51 -20.52 -7.79
CA GLY A 220 -4.55 -20.04 -6.82
C GLY A 220 -4.84 -18.62 -6.31
N ARG A 221 -5.44 -17.74 -7.14
CA ARG A 221 -5.93 -16.43 -6.68
C ARG A 221 -7.03 -16.58 -5.65
N THR A 222 -8.02 -17.43 -5.91
CA THR A 222 -9.10 -17.72 -4.96
C THR A 222 -8.54 -18.29 -3.65
N ALA A 223 -7.62 -19.25 -3.73
CA ALA A 223 -6.95 -19.83 -2.57
C ALA A 223 -6.23 -18.76 -1.75
N LEU A 224 -5.52 -17.83 -2.40
CA LEU A 224 -4.90 -16.71 -1.69
C LEU A 224 -5.94 -15.79 -1.04
N GLN A 225 -6.98 -15.38 -1.77
CA GLN A 225 -7.98 -14.47 -1.23
C GLN A 225 -8.66 -15.06 0.00
N ARG A 226 -9.00 -16.36 -0.02
CA ARG A 226 -9.48 -17.09 1.15
C ARG A 226 -8.48 -17.03 2.31
N HIS A 227 -7.19 -17.27 2.04
CA HIS A 227 -6.14 -17.20 3.05
C HIS A 227 -6.02 -15.79 3.68
N LEU A 228 -6.03 -14.74 2.86
CA LEU A 228 -5.97 -13.35 3.34
C LEU A 228 -7.23 -12.96 4.11
N ALA A 229 -8.41 -13.39 3.66
CA ALA A 229 -9.67 -13.16 4.37
C ALA A 229 -9.65 -13.82 5.76
N MET A 230 -9.18 -15.07 5.87
CA MET A 230 -9.00 -15.76 7.15
C MET A 230 -8.02 -15.02 8.07
N ARG A 231 -6.89 -14.52 7.54
CA ARG A 231 -5.95 -13.69 8.31
C ARG A 231 -6.60 -12.40 8.82
N ARG A 232 -7.37 -11.70 7.97
CA ARG A 232 -8.08 -10.48 8.36
C ARG A 232 -9.10 -10.74 9.46
N LEU A 233 -9.86 -11.84 9.36
CA LEU A 233 -10.80 -12.27 10.41
C LEU A 233 -10.08 -12.62 11.72
N ALA A 234 -8.89 -13.22 11.65
CA ALA A 234 -8.05 -13.46 12.82
C ALA A 234 -7.45 -12.16 13.40
N GLY A 235 -7.34 -11.09 12.60
CA GLY A 235 -6.80 -9.77 12.97
C GLY A 235 -7.64 -8.99 13.98
N GLY A 236 -8.83 -9.49 14.35
CA GLY A 236 -9.60 -8.99 15.50
C GLY A 236 -10.71 -8.01 15.16
N VAL A 237 -11.28 -7.45 16.22
CA VAL A 237 -12.45 -6.56 16.23
C VAL A 237 -12.17 -5.24 15.47
N PRO A 238 -13.13 -4.62 14.77
CA PRO A 238 -12.95 -3.29 14.15
C PRO A 238 -12.41 -2.24 15.13
N ILE A 239 -11.56 -1.31 14.67
CA ILE A 239 -10.87 -0.34 15.54
C ILE A 239 -11.87 0.49 16.37
N GLU A 240 -13.01 0.82 15.77
CA GLU A 240 -14.12 1.56 16.36
C GLU A 240 -14.76 0.83 17.55
N GLU A 241 -14.65 -0.49 17.60
CA GLU A 241 -15.18 -1.36 18.66
C GLU A 241 -14.09 -1.77 19.67
N ARG A 242 -12.80 -1.56 19.34
CA ARG A 242 -11.69 -1.89 20.24
C ARG A 242 -11.67 -1.00 21.48
N ALA A 243 -11.28 -1.58 22.61
CA ALA A 243 -10.92 -0.84 23.81
C ALA A 243 -9.56 -0.16 23.56
N LEU A 244 -9.58 1.14 23.30
CA LEU A 244 -8.36 1.94 23.12
C LEU A 244 -7.90 2.50 24.49
N PRO A 245 -6.59 2.72 24.68
CA PRO A 245 -6.08 3.37 25.88
C PRO A 245 -6.79 4.69 26.15
N ALA A 246 -7.04 5.00 27.42
CA ALA A 246 -7.61 6.28 27.78
C ALA A 246 -6.60 7.39 27.48
N VAL A 247 -7.01 8.38 26.69
CA VAL A 247 -6.22 9.57 26.41
C VAL A 247 -6.66 10.70 27.33
N ALA A 248 -5.70 11.44 27.87
CA ALA A 248 -5.94 12.65 28.65
C ALA A 248 -5.75 13.88 27.75
N GLY A 249 -6.44 14.98 28.08
CA GLY A 249 -6.19 16.28 27.47
C GLY A 249 -6.39 16.31 25.95
N LEU A 250 -5.44 16.92 25.25
CA LEU A 250 -5.46 17.20 23.80
C LEU A 250 -4.46 16.32 23.03
N GLU A 251 -3.87 15.32 23.70
CA GLU A 251 -2.78 14.50 23.20
C GLU A 251 -3.18 13.71 21.96
N ALA A 252 -4.39 13.16 21.92
CA ALA A 252 -4.89 12.43 20.75
C ALA A 252 -4.97 13.33 19.49
N HIS A 253 -5.43 14.57 19.64
CA HIS A 253 -5.50 15.54 18.54
C HIS A 253 -4.11 15.90 18.02
N ARG A 254 -3.13 16.07 18.90
CA ARG A 254 -1.73 16.33 18.49
C ARG A 254 -1.13 15.16 17.74
N GLU A 255 -1.31 13.94 18.26
CA GLU A 255 -0.74 12.74 17.65
C GLU A 255 -1.32 12.45 16.26
N VAL A 256 -2.63 12.66 16.06
CA VAL A 256 -3.23 12.51 14.72
C VAL A 256 -2.72 13.59 13.76
N LEU A 257 -2.58 14.85 14.21
CA LEU A 257 -2.05 15.93 13.38
C LEU A 257 -0.59 15.71 13.00
N GLU A 258 0.27 15.35 13.96
CA GLU A 258 1.68 15.06 13.70
C GLU A 258 1.83 13.92 12.68
N HIS A 259 1.04 12.86 12.85
CA HIS A 259 1.02 11.73 11.93
C HIS A 259 0.58 12.14 10.52
N SER A 260 -0.55 12.82 10.39
CA SER A 260 -1.10 13.24 9.10
C SER A 260 -0.22 14.27 8.39
N VAL A 261 0.45 15.17 9.12
CA VAL A 261 1.44 16.10 8.55
C VAL A 261 2.64 15.34 8.01
N CYS A 262 3.18 14.38 8.76
CA CYS A 262 4.30 13.56 8.28
C CYS A 262 3.93 12.78 7.00
N GLU A 263 2.71 12.24 6.95
CA GLU A 263 2.16 11.56 5.78
C GLU A 263 2.04 12.50 4.57
N ALA A 264 1.36 13.65 4.73
CA ALA A 264 1.15 14.60 3.66
C ALA A 264 2.46 15.15 3.07
N VAL A 265 3.43 15.48 3.94
CA VAL A 265 4.74 15.98 3.52
C VAL A 265 5.55 14.89 2.81
N ALA A 266 5.48 13.64 3.29
CA ALA A 266 6.17 12.53 2.64
C ALA A 266 5.60 12.23 1.25
N MET A 267 4.28 12.23 1.08
CA MET A 267 3.63 12.04 -0.22
C MET A 267 3.97 13.16 -1.19
N GLU A 268 3.87 14.41 -0.74
CA GLU A 268 4.17 15.59 -1.57
C GLU A 268 5.65 15.63 -2.00
N ALA A 269 6.58 15.24 -1.12
CA ALA A 269 7.99 15.12 -1.48
C ALA A 269 8.23 14.09 -2.59
N GLN A 270 7.47 12.99 -2.61
CA GLN A 270 7.56 11.98 -3.67
C GLN A 270 6.98 12.48 -5.00
N LEU A 271 5.83 13.15 -4.95
CA LEU A 271 5.23 13.77 -6.13
C LEU A 271 6.18 14.80 -6.77
N ARG A 272 6.81 15.66 -5.95
CA ARG A 272 7.83 16.62 -6.43
C ARG A 272 9.06 15.95 -7.01
N ALA A 273 9.41 14.77 -6.52
CA ALA A 273 10.50 13.95 -7.06
C ALA A 273 10.09 13.15 -8.31
N GLY A 274 8.85 13.29 -8.81
CA GLY A 274 8.34 12.54 -9.95
C GLY A 274 8.17 11.04 -9.68
N ARG A 275 8.10 10.64 -8.41
CA ARG A 275 7.92 9.24 -8.00
C ARG A 275 6.45 8.92 -7.79
N THR A 276 6.12 7.65 -7.92
CA THR A 276 4.81 7.12 -7.53
C THR A 276 4.57 7.44 -6.04
N PRO A 277 3.48 8.13 -5.67
CA PRO A 277 3.20 8.48 -4.28
C PRO A 277 2.89 7.21 -3.47
N ARG A 278 3.70 6.97 -2.44
CA ARG A 278 3.63 5.85 -1.51
C ARG A 278 3.80 6.35 -0.08
N LEU A 279 3.00 5.84 0.85
CA LEU A 279 3.22 6.14 2.27
C LEU A 279 4.51 5.47 2.75
N PRO A 280 5.37 6.15 3.54
CA PRO A 280 6.46 5.47 4.24
C PRO A 280 5.93 4.31 5.10
N ARG A 281 6.61 3.16 5.14
CA ARG A 281 6.14 1.95 5.84
C ARG A 281 5.91 2.21 7.32
N ARG A 282 6.77 3.02 7.97
CA ARG A 282 6.58 3.44 9.36
C ARG A 282 5.27 4.22 9.63
N LEU A 283 4.67 4.78 8.58
CA LEU A 283 3.40 5.52 8.65
C LEU A 283 2.21 4.67 8.20
N ARG A 284 2.44 3.46 7.65
CA ARG A 284 1.38 2.53 7.26
C ARG A 284 0.88 1.72 8.45
N GLY A 285 -0.16 0.92 8.18
CA GLY A 285 -0.79 0.03 9.14
C GLY A 285 -1.86 0.73 9.99
N GLU A 286 -2.26 0.07 11.07
CA GLU A 286 -3.38 0.53 11.90
C GLU A 286 -3.04 1.73 12.80
N THR A 287 -1.75 2.09 12.94
CA THR A 287 -1.32 3.17 13.84
C THR A 287 -2.03 4.49 13.53
N GLY A 288 -2.16 4.85 12.26
CA GLY A 288 -2.89 6.05 11.85
C GLY A 288 -4.38 5.98 12.18
N ALA A 289 -5.02 4.84 11.89
CA ALA A 289 -6.42 4.60 12.20
C ALA A 289 -6.72 4.59 13.70
N VAL A 290 -5.82 4.05 14.53
CA VAL A 290 -5.92 4.06 15.99
C VAL A 290 -5.79 5.49 16.53
N ARG A 291 -4.83 6.29 16.03
CA ARG A 291 -4.68 7.70 16.40
C ARG A 291 -5.91 8.52 16.01
N TRP A 292 -6.44 8.28 14.81
CA TRP A 292 -7.67 8.88 14.33
C TRP A 292 -8.86 8.57 15.25
N GLU A 293 -9.11 7.29 15.53
CA GLU A 293 -10.22 6.88 16.41
C GLU A 293 -10.05 7.45 17.84
N ALA A 294 -8.82 7.49 18.36
CA ALA A 294 -8.55 8.10 19.66
C ALA A 294 -8.88 9.60 19.66
N ALA A 295 -8.53 10.33 18.59
CA ALA A 295 -8.86 11.75 18.44
C ALA A 295 -10.37 11.98 18.33
N VAL A 296 -11.09 11.16 17.56
CA VAL A 296 -12.56 11.24 17.45
C VAL A 296 -13.23 10.99 18.80
N ARG A 297 -12.86 9.92 19.52
CA ARG A 297 -13.42 9.63 20.85
C ARG A 297 -13.10 10.72 21.86
N GLN A 298 -11.92 11.32 21.78
CA GLN A 298 -11.54 12.42 22.64
C GLN A 298 -12.30 13.70 22.31
N GLN A 299 -12.52 13.98 21.02
CA GLN A 299 -13.34 15.09 20.56
C GLN A 299 -14.79 14.97 21.07
N MET A 300 -15.43 13.80 20.90
CA MET A 300 -16.76 13.51 21.45
C MET A 300 -16.83 13.80 22.95
N ARG A 301 -15.78 13.45 23.70
CA ARG A 301 -15.72 13.64 25.16
C ARG A 301 -15.55 15.10 25.57
N LEU A 302 -14.67 15.83 24.90
CA LEU A 302 -14.31 17.20 25.29
C LEU A 302 -15.35 18.22 24.80
N ALA A 303 -15.87 18.04 23.59
CA ALA A 303 -16.82 18.95 22.95
C ALA A 303 -18.29 18.52 23.13
N SER A 304 -18.55 17.34 23.69
CA SER A 304 -19.90 16.75 23.78
C SER A 304 -20.58 16.55 22.42
N GLU A 305 -19.78 16.34 21.38
CA GLU A 305 -20.21 16.12 20.00
C GLU A 305 -20.65 14.67 19.77
N THR A 306 -21.55 14.49 18.80
CA THR A 306 -21.83 13.18 18.23
C THR A 306 -20.61 12.65 17.46
N ARG A 307 -20.59 11.36 17.14
CA ARG A 307 -19.47 10.76 16.39
C ARG A 307 -19.29 11.39 15.01
N ASP A 308 -20.38 11.71 14.33
CA ASP A 308 -20.34 12.30 12.98
C ASP A 308 -19.76 13.73 13.06
N GLU A 309 -20.24 14.55 14.00
CA GLU A 309 -19.70 15.90 14.26
C GLU A 309 -18.22 15.85 14.64
N ALA A 310 -17.84 14.95 15.56
CA ALA A 310 -16.46 14.78 15.97
C ALA A 310 -15.54 14.32 14.81
N THR A 311 -16.05 13.46 13.94
CA THR A 311 -15.33 13.01 12.74
C THR A 311 -15.14 14.16 11.76
N GLU A 312 -16.17 14.98 11.53
CA GLU A 312 -16.09 16.16 10.68
C GLU A 312 -15.12 17.21 11.26
N ALA A 313 -15.17 17.45 12.57
CA ALA A 313 -14.28 18.38 13.26
C ALA A 313 -12.82 17.94 13.15
N VAL A 314 -12.51 16.67 13.45
CA VAL A 314 -11.15 16.11 13.32
C VAL A 314 -10.69 16.12 11.86
N SER A 315 -11.56 15.81 10.91
CA SER A 315 -11.24 15.88 9.47
C SER A 315 -10.89 17.28 9.02
N THR A 316 -11.71 18.26 9.40
CA THR A 316 -11.49 19.68 9.09
C THR A 316 -10.17 20.17 9.69
N MET A 317 -9.89 19.78 10.94
CA MET A 317 -8.65 20.09 11.65
C MET A 317 -7.41 19.49 10.96
N VAL A 318 -7.46 18.20 10.59
CA VAL A 318 -6.37 17.52 9.87
C VAL A 318 -6.12 18.19 8.53
N ASN A 319 -7.16 18.44 7.75
CA ASN A 319 -7.04 19.10 6.44
C ASN A 319 -6.48 20.52 6.55
N HIS A 320 -6.83 21.27 7.60
CA HIS A 320 -6.28 22.61 7.85
C HIS A 320 -4.77 22.55 8.00
N VAL A 321 -4.27 21.67 8.87
CA VAL A 321 -2.85 21.62 9.22
C VAL A 321 -2.03 20.96 8.10
N THR A 322 -2.53 19.90 7.46
CA THR A 322 -1.81 19.26 6.34
C THR A 322 -1.69 20.21 5.16
N ARG A 323 -2.75 20.96 4.83
CA ARG A 323 -2.69 21.99 3.80
C ARG A 323 -1.71 23.10 4.19
N LEU A 324 -1.68 23.51 5.47
CA LEU A 324 -0.71 24.53 5.91
C LEU A 324 0.73 24.01 5.75
N ALA A 325 0.97 22.73 6.04
CA ALA A 325 2.27 22.07 5.88
C ALA A 325 2.75 22.04 4.43
N GLN A 326 1.82 21.88 3.48
CA GLN A 326 2.14 21.84 2.06
C GLN A 326 2.55 23.20 1.50
N HIS A 327 2.01 24.28 2.07
CA HIS A 327 2.21 25.65 1.60
C HIS A 327 3.27 26.45 2.39
N THR A 328 3.77 25.92 3.50
CA THR A 328 4.74 26.62 4.35
C THR A 328 5.89 25.71 4.78
N ASP A 329 7.10 26.27 4.87
CA ASP A 329 8.30 25.56 5.32
C ASP A 329 8.47 25.57 6.84
N TRP A 330 7.84 26.53 7.51
CA TRP A 330 7.98 26.73 8.95
C TRP A 330 7.08 25.83 9.79
N LEU A 331 6.05 25.17 9.24
CA LEU A 331 5.14 24.38 10.09
C LEU A 331 5.80 23.13 10.68
N VAL A 332 6.74 22.51 9.96
CA VAL A 332 7.31 21.20 10.35
C VAL A 332 8.60 21.40 11.14
N GLY A 333 8.67 20.82 12.34
CA GLY A 333 9.89 20.76 13.14
C GLY A 333 10.29 22.05 13.88
N THR A 334 9.54 23.14 13.73
CA THR A 334 9.84 24.44 14.36
C THR A 334 9.03 24.67 15.65
N VAL A 335 9.38 25.72 16.40
CA VAL A 335 8.62 26.14 17.60
C VAL A 335 7.29 26.77 17.20
N GLU A 336 7.30 27.56 16.12
CA GLU A 336 6.15 28.25 15.54
C GLU A 336 5.13 27.24 15.03
N GLY A 337 5.59 26.18 14.37
CA GLY A 337 4.75 25.11 13.87
C GLY A 337 4.03 24.35 14.98
N ARG A 338 4.74 23.99 16.05
CA ARG A 338 4.12 23.39 17.25
C ARG A 338 3.07 24.32 17.86
N ALA A 339 3.35 25.62 17.93
CA ALA A 339 2.37 26.58 18.45
C ALA A 339 1.13 26.71 17.54
N ALA A 340 1.30 26.69 16.21
CA ALA A 340 0.17 26.72 15.28
C ALA A 340 -0.74 25.50 15.44
N VAL A 341 -0.14 24.31 15.61
CA VAL A 341 -0.89 23.07 15.92
C VAL A 341 -1.68 23.22 17.22
N GLU A 342 -1.07 23.74 18.30
CA GLU A 342 -1.80 23.97 19.56
C GLU A 342 -2.99 24.91 19.39
N GLU A 343 -2.83 25.97 18.61
CA GLU A 343 -3.88 26.96 18.36
C GLU A 343 -5.04 26.35 17.58
N VAL A 344 -4.75 25.57 16.54
CA VAL A 344 -5.76 24.82 15.77
C VAL A 344 -6.51 23.84 16.67
N VAL A 345 -5.79 23.02 17.45
CA VAL A 345 -6.43 22.03 18.34
C VAL A 345 -7.33 22.73 19.37
N ARG A 346 -6.88 23.81 19.99
CA ARG A 346 -7.69 24.57 20.96
C ARG A 346 -8.93 25.19 20.31
N TYR A 347 -8.80 25.71 19.10
CA TYR A 347 -9.93 26.25 18.37
C TYR A 347 -10.95 25.16 18.04
N THR A 348 -10.52 24.03 17.50
CA THR A 348 -11.40 22.90 17.16
C THR A 348 -12.11 22.31 18.38
N VAL A 349 -11.40 22.12 19.50
CA VAL A 349 -11.96 21.42 20.67
C VAL A 349 -12.86 22.33 21.52
N PHE A 350 -12.51 23.61 21.66
CA PHE A 350 -13.16 24.51 22.62
C PHE A 350 -13.86 25.70 21.99
N ALA A 351 -13.81 25.86 20.66
CA ALA A 351 -14.25 27.07 19.96
C ALA A 351 -13.70 28.36 20.61
N SER A 352 -12.47 28.28 21.13
CA SER A 352 -11.86 29.34 21.93
C SER A 352 -11.42 30.53 21.10
N GLU A 353 -11.41 31.72 21.70
CA GLU A 353 -10.70 32.87 21.16
C GLU A 353 -9.19 32.64 21.26
N VAL A 354 -8.62 32.10 20.19
CA VAL A 354 -7.18 31.90 20.04
C VAL A 354 -6.56 33.06 19.26
N PRO A 355 -5.30 33.46 19.54
CA PRO A 355 -4.59 34.45 18.72
C PRO A 355 -4.66 34.18 17.20
N SER A 356 -4.69 32.92 16.78
CA SER A 356 -4.84 32.56 15.35
C SER A 356 -6.28 32.65 14.79
N LEU A 357 -7.25 33.20 15.54
CA LEU A 357 -8.67 33.26 15.15
C LEU A 357 -8.93 33.80 13.72
N PRO A 358 -8.22 34.83 13.21
CA PRO A 358 -8.38 35.26 11.83
C PRO A 358 -8.09 34.15 10.81
N ALA A 359 -7.06 33.33 11.06
CA ALA A 359 -6.70 32.19 10.22
C ALA A 359 -7.75 31.07 10.33
N GLN A 360 -8.25 30.78 11.54
CA GLN A 360 -9.30 29.79 11.75
C GLN A 360 -10.58 30.11 10.97
N ARG A 361 -11.05 31.37 11.03
CA ARG A 361 -12.24 31.81 10.28
C ARG A 361 -12.01 31.83 8.77
N ALA A 362 -10.78 32.10 8.32
CA ALA A 362 -10.43 32.03 6.91
C ALA A 362 -10.49 30.59 6.41
N TRP A 363 -10.01 29.63 7.22
CA TRP A 363 -10.12 28.20 6.93
C TRP A 363 -11.59 27.74 6.84
N GLU A 364 -12.44 28.10 7.81
CA GLU A 364 -13.86 27.73 7.79
C GLU A 364 -14.58 28.21 6.51
N ARG A 365 -14.27 29.43 6.05
CA ARG A 365 -14.81 29.96 4.78
C ARG A 365 -14.31 29.16 3.58
N LEU A 366 -13.04 28.80 3.54
CA LEU A 366 -12.44 27.98 2.49
C LEU A 366 -13.07 26.58 2.46
N TRP A 367 -13.25 25.97 3.63
CA TRP A 367 -13.80 24.62 3.80
C TRP A 367 -15.28 24.54 3.46
N SER A 368 -16.09 25.46 3.99
CA SER A 368 -17.53 25.57 3.65
C SER A 368 -17.78 26.03 2.20
N GLY A 369 -16.78 26.65 1.59
CA GLY A 369 -16.85 27.31 0.30
C GLY A 369 -16.52 26.48 -0.92
N ALA A 370 -16.23 25.18 -0.77
CA ALA A 370 -15.89 24.25 -1.87
C ALA A 370 -17.07 23.89 -2.80
N THR A 371 -17.94 24.86 -3.10
CA THR A 371 -18.82 24.87 -4.28
C THR A 371 -18.08 25.61 -5.40
N ALA A 372 -18.16 25.10 -6.63
CA ALA A 372 -17.24 25.38 -7.75
C ALA A 372 -17.12 26.85 -8.23
N ASP A 373 -17.74 27.83 -7.57
CA ASP A 373 -17.86 29.22 -8.00
C ASP A 373 -17.22 30.25 -7.03
N GLN A 374 -16.41 29.82 -6.06
CA GLN A 374 -15.75 30.77 -5.14
C GLN A 374 -14.48 31.44 -5.73
N PRO A 375 -14.26 32.73 -5.43
CA PRO A 375 -13.15 33.50 -5.96
C PRO A 375 -11.79 33.00 -5.43
N ALA A 376 -10.79 33.05 -6.30
CA ALA A 376 -9.40 32.56 -6.12
C ALA A 376 -8.59 33.19 -4.94
N GLY A 377 -9.22 33.89 -3.98
CA GLY A 377 -8.54 34.58 -2.88
C GLY A 377 -8.73 33.98 -1.49
N GLY A 378 -9.51 32.90 -1.33
CA GLY A 378 -9.75 32.27 -0.02
C GLY A 378 -8.50 31.69 0.62
N GLU A 379 -7.65 31.05 -0.20
CA GLU A 379 -6.39 30.45 0.23
C GLU A 379 -5.35 31.51 0.59
N ASP A 380 -5.19 32.55 -0.25
CA ASP A 380 -4.27 33.66 0.03
C ASP A 380 -4.61 34.38 1.34
N ALA A 381 -5.91 34.61 1.61
CA ALA A 381 -6.35 35.24 2.84
C ALA A 381 -6.05 34.37 4.08
N TRP A 382 -6.21 33.05 3.95
CA TRP A 382 -5.88 32.10 5.01
C TRP A 382 -4.37 32.01 5.28
N LEU A 383 -3.54 31.91 4.24
CA LEU A 383 -2.08 31.92 4.38
C LEU A 383 -1.56 33.25 4.95
N THR A 384 -2.11 34.38 4.50
CA THR A 384 -1.75 35.71 5.02
C THR A 384 -2.07 35.83 6.51
N ALA A 385 -3.21 35.31 6.96
CA ALA A 385 -3.59 35.34 8.37
C ALA A 385 -2.64 34.51 9.26
N TRP A 386 -2.18 33.35 8.78
CA TRP A 386 -1.17 32.56 9.48
C TRP A 386 0.19 33.25 9.55
N GLU A 387 0.60 33.89 8.45
CA GLU A 387 1.86 34.64 8.40
C GLU A 387 1.84 35.83 9.36
N GLN A 388 0.73 36.58 9.41
CA GLN A 388 0.55 37.66 10.36
C GLN A 388 0.64 37.17 11.82
N TRP A 389 -0.08 36.09 12.15
CA TRP A 389 0.00 35.46 13.48
C TRP A 389 1.44 35.07 13.85
N ARG A 390 2.19 34.50 12.91
CA ARG A 390 3.60 34.10 13.12
C ARG A 390 4.50 35.30 13.44
N VAL A 391 4.35 36.39 12.67
CA VAL A 391 5.13 37.63 12.85
C VAL A 391 4.79 38.31 14.18
N GLU A 392 3.52 38.41 14.53
CA GLU A 392 3.10 39.01 15.81
C GLU A 392 3.64 38.22 17.00
N ARG A 393 3.64 36.89 16.92
CA ARG A 393 4.13 36.01 17.98
C ARG A 393 5.64 36.12 18.21
N THR A 394 6.43 36.41 17.18
CA THR A 394 7.90 36.55 17.31
C THR A 394 8.34 37.90 17.86
N GLN A 395 7.42 38.87 17.96
CA GLN A 395 7.68 40.20 18.51
C GLN A 395 7.48 40.29 20.04
N TYR A 396 6.92 39.24 20.65
CA TYR A 396 6.71 39.09 22.10
C TYR A 396 7.51 37.91 22.64
#